data_AF-A0A939CAS4-F1
#
_entry.id   AF-A0A939CAS4-F1
#
_cell.length_a   1.000
_cell.length_b   1.000
_cell.length_c   1.000
_cell.angle_alpha   90.00
_cell.angle_beta   90.00
_cell.angle_gamma   90.00
#
_symmetry.space_group_name_H-M   'P 1'
#
loop_
_entity.id
_entity.type
_entity.pdbx_description
1 polymer ?
#
loop_
_entity_poly.entity_id
_entity_poly.type
_entity_poly.pdbx_seq_one_letter_code
_entity_poly.pdbx_strand_id
1 'polypeptide(L)' 'METIYIVSYRSYEDDDSYAFRNKEKALTDVKNDMCNTINVLESQGYKPKITQDTDFHKEIYVPHTGIYHEWNITKSTLE' A
#
# COMPACT_ATOMS: atom_id res chain seq x y z
N MET A 1 -20.41 -16.05 7.92
CA MET A 1 -19.75 -14.76 7.63
C MET A 1 -18.27 -14.90 7.85
N GLU A 2 -17.53 -14.98 6.76
CA GLU A 2 -16.07 -15.04 6.79
C GLU A 2 -15.50 -13.62 6.76
N THR A 3 -14.54 -13.31 7.63
CA THR A 3 -13.84 -12.02 7.58
C THR A 3 -12.79 -12.03 6.50
N ILE A 4 -12.77 -10.99 5.67
CA ILE A 4 -11.72 -10.72 4.69
C ILE A 4 -11.11 -9.34 4.92
N TYR A 5 -9.91 -9.14 4.38
CA TYR A 5 -9.15 -7.90 4.42
C TYR A 5 -8.89 -7.49 2.97
N ILE A 6 -9.51 -6.41 2.55
CA ILE A 6 -9.37 -5.87 1.20
C ILE A 6 -8.25 -4.84 1.25
N VAL A 7 -7.21 -5.05 0.44
CA VAL A 7 -6.17 -4.08 0.19
C VAL A 7 -6.54 -3.33 -1.08
N SER A 8 -6.64 -2.00 -0.98
CA SER A 8 -6.77 -1.10 -2.11
C SER A 8 -5.46 -0.35 -2.28
N TYR A 9 -4.87 -0.48 -3.46
CA TYR A 9 -3.67 0.21 -3.88
C TYR A 9 -4.03 1.30 -4.87
N ARG A 10 -3.41 2.47 -4.73
CA ARG A 10 -3.63 3.63 -5.58
C ARG A 10 -2.32 4.38 -5.79
N SER A 11 -2.09 4.83 -7.02
CA SER A 11 -0.88 5.54 -7.39
C SER A 11 -1.13 6.61 -8.43
N TYR A 12 -0.05 7.23 -8.91
CA TYR A 12 -0.11 8.24 -9.97
C TYR A 12 -0.47 7.65 -11.35
N GLU A 13 -0.36 6.34 -11.55
CA GLU A 13 -0.66 5.66 -12.83
C GLU A 13 -1.77 4.63 -12.71
N ASP A 14 -1.84 3.90 -11.60
CA ASP A 14 -2.68 2.71 -11.45
C ASP A 14 -3.45 2.69 -10.13
N ASP A 15 -4.63 2.04 -10.19
CA ASP A 15 -5.47 1.66 -9.06
C ASP A 15 -5.75 0.15 -9.13
N ASP A 16 -5.52 -0.59 -8.03
CA ASP A 16 -5.77 -2.03 -7.94
C ASP A 16 -6.38 -2.41 -6.59
N SER A 17 -7.03 -3.57 -6.50
CA SER A 17 -7.57 -4.09 -5.24
C SER A 17 -7.57 -5.62 -5.19
N TYR A 18 -7.15 -6.16 -4.05
CA TYR A 18 -7.06 -7.59 -3.80
C TYR A 18 -7.42 -7.92 -2.34
N ALA A 19 -7.70 -9.20 -2.06
CA ALA A 19 -8.25 -9.61 -0.77
C ALA A 19 -7.48 -10.75 -0.12
N PHE A 20 -7.38 -10.70 1.21
CA PHE A 20 -6.83 -11.75 2.05
C PHE A 20 -7.86 -12.26 3.06
N ARG A 21 -7.77 -13.55 3.40
CA ARG A 21 -8.51 -14.13 4.52
C ARG A 21 -7.78 -13.96 5.87
N ASN A 22 -6.49 -13.62 5.82
CA ASN A 22 -5.64 -13.47 7.01
C ASN A 22 -5.11 -12.03 7.12
N LYS A 23 -5.30 -11.41 8.30
CA LYS A 23 -4.88 -10.03 8.59
C LYS A 23 -3.36 -9.86 8.49
N GLU A 24 -2.60 -10.73 9.15
CA GLU A 24 -1.14 -10.65 9.21
C GLU A 24 -0.51 -10.80 7.83
N LYS A 25 -1.12 -11.63 6.97
CA LYS A 25 -0.71 -11.76 5.58
C LYS A 25 -0.92 -10.45 4.82
N ALA A 26 -2.10 -9.82 4.95
CA ALA A 26 -2.37 -8.51 4.32
C ALA A 26 -1.38 -7.42 4.79
N LEU A 27 -1.13 -7.35 6.11
CA LEU A 27 -0.18 -6.40 6.70
C LEU A 27 1.25 -6.61 6.18
N THR A 28 1.69 -7.87 6.14
CA THR A 28 3.03 -8.23 5.68
C THR A 28 3.21 -7.93 4.20
N ASP A 29 2.20 -8.23 3.39
CA ASP A 29 2.19 -7.99 1.96
C ASP A 29 2.31 -6.49 1.65
N VAL A 30 1.43 -5.67 2.22
CA VAL A 30 1.47 -4.19 2.07
C VAL A 30 2.80 -3.60 2.55
N LYS A 31 3.35 -4.10 3.66
CA LYS A 31 4.66 -3.65 4.15
C LYS A 31 5.78 -3.97 3.16
N ASN A 32 5.80 -5.19 2.62
CA ASN A 32 6.81 -5.60 1.65
C ASN A 32 6.69 -4.80 0.35
N ASP A 33 5.46 -4.56 -0.12
CA ASP A 33 5.20 -3.82 -1.34
C ASP A 33 5.61 -2.34 -1.21
N MET A 34 5.30 -1.70 -0.08
CA MET A 34 5.77 -0.35 0.23
C MET A 34 7.31 -0.29 0.27
N CYS A 35 7.98 -1.23 0.95
CA CYS A 35 9.44 -1.28 1.00
C CYS A 35 10.05 -1.48 -0.40
N ASN A 36 9.47 -2.36 -1.21
CA ASN A 36 9.91 -2.57 -2.58
C ASN A 36 9.75 -1.30 -3.43
N THR A 37 8.60 -0.63 -3.32
CA THR A 37 8.32 0.62 -4.04
C THR A 37 9.32 1.71 -3.65
N ILE A 38 9.64 1.87 -2.36
CA ILE A 38 10.68 2.80 -1.90
C ILE A 38 12.03 2.47 -2.55
N ASN A 39 12.46 1.21 -2.50
CA ASN A 39 13.73 0.79 -3.08
C ASN A 39 13.80 1.07 -4.60
N VAL A 40 12.70 0.82 -5.32
CA VAL A 40 12.60 1.10 -6.76
C VAL A 40 12.74 2.60 -7.01
N LEU A 41 12.00 3.44 -6.29
CA LEU A 41 12.07 4.90 -6.44
C LEU A 41 13.48 5.44 -6.11
N GLU A 42 14.10 4.97 -5.03
CA GLU A 42 15.47 5.34 -4.67
C GLU A 42 16.49 4.91 -5.75
N SER A 43 16.33 3.72 -6.32
CA SER A 43 17.18 3.23 -7.42
C SER A 43 17.06 4.07 -8.70
N GLN A 44 15.90 4.71 -8.90
CA GLN A 44 15.65 5.65 -10.00
C GLN A 44 16.17 7.07 -9.69
N GLY A 45 16.74 7.30 -8.51
CA GLY A 45 17.27 8.60 -8.08
C GLY A 45 16.25 9.50 -7.39
N TYR A 46 15.04 9.03 -7.12
CA TYR A 46 14.05 9.76 -6.34
C TYR A 46 14.34 9.70 -4.83
N LYS A 47 13.68 10.59 -4.10
CA LYS A 47 13.73 10.65 -2.63
C LYS A 47 12.31 10.57 -2.07
N PRO A 48 11.70 9.37 -2.02
CA PRO A 48 10.36 9.20 -1.47
C PRO A 48 10.33 9.58 0.01
N LYS A 49 9.20 10.14 0.45
CA LYS A 49 8.90 10.42 1.85
C LYS A 49 7.69 9.62 2.26
N ILE A 50 7.75 9.04 3.45
CA ILE A 50 6.61 8.38 4.08
C ILE A 50 5.73 9.48 4.70
N THR A 51 4.49 9.58 4.23
CA THR A 51 3.48 10.54 4.72
C THR A 51 2.49 9.89 5.68
N GLN A 52 2.26 8.58 5.53
CA GLN A 52 1.47 7.76 6.46
C GLN A 52 2.12 6.38 6.63
N ASP A 53 2.18 5.88 7.88
CA ASP A 53 2.63 4.52 8.19
C ASP A 53 1.88 3.97 9.40
N THR A 54 0.66 3.49 9.14
CA THR A 54 -0.17 2.78 10.11
C THR A 54 -0.41 1.35 9.64
N ASP A 55 -1.01 0.53 10.49
CA ASP A 55 -1.39 -0.85 10.12
C ASP A 55 -2.36 -0.89 8.93
N PHE A 56 -3.27 0.07 8.82
CA PHE A 56 -4.35 0.04 7.83
C PHE A 56 -4.21 1.05 6.72
N HIS A 57 -3.24 1.97 6.82
CA HIS A 57 -2.99 2.99 5.82
C HIS A 57 -1.49 3.28 5.75
N LYS A 58 -0.92 3.11 4.56
CA LYS A 58 0.46 3.49 4.22
C LYS A 58 0.46 4.39 3.00
N GLU A 59 1.28 5.43 3.04
CA GLU A 59 1.36 6.41 1.98
C GLU A 59 2.80 6.89 1.83
N ILE A 60 3.26 6.95 0.58
CA ILE A 60 4.53 7.57 0.20
C ILE A 60 4.32 8.58 -0.91
N TYR A 61 5.14 9.62 -0.89
CA TYR A 61 5.11 10.70 -1.86
C TYR A 61 6.52 11.14 -2.23
N VAL A 62 6.75 11.44 -3.52
CA VAL A 62 8.00 12.03 -4.00
C VAL A 62 7.81 13.52 -4.27
N PRO A 63 8.44 14.42 -3.49
CA PRO A 63 8.28 15.86 -3.64
C PRO A 63 8.55 16.38 -5.05
N HIS A 64 7.70 17.28 -5.52
CA HIS A 64 7.83 18.00 -6.80
C HIS A 64 7.72 17.13 -8.07
N THR A 65 7.32 15.87 -7.95
CA THR A 65 7.18 14.96 -9.09
C THR A 65 5.73 14.57 -9.39
N GLY A 66 4.84 14.68 -8.39
CA GLY A 66 3.47 14.16 -8.49
C GLY A 66 3.35 12.65 -8.28
N ILE A 67 4.47 11.94 -8.08
CA ILE A 67 4.49 10.51 -7.79
C ILE A 67 4.02 10.28 -6.35
N TYR A 68 2.98 9.48 -6.20
CA TYR A 68 2.46 9.02 -4.91
C TYR A 68 2.03 7.55 -5.02
N HIS A 69 2.09 6.86 -3.90
CA HIS A 69 1.59 5.49 -3.74
C HIS A 69 0.90 5.37 -2.38
N GLU A 70 -0.28 4.78 -2.38
CA GLU A 70 -1.16 4.65 -1.23
C GLU A 70 -1.67 3.21 -1.14
N TRP A 71 -1.63 2.64 0.06
CA TRP A 71 -2.19 1.32 0.38
C TRP A 71 -3.15 1.47 1.55
N ASN A 72 -4.38 1.02 1.37
CA ASN A 72 -5.41 0.99 2.41
C ASN A 72 -5.90 -0.43 2.64
N ILE A 73 -5.98 -0.86 3.90
CA ILE A 73 -6.51 -2.17 4.29
C ILE A 73 -7.86 -1.97 4.98
N THR A 74 -8.92 -2.50 4.38
CA THR A 74 -10.28 -2.45 4.93
C THR A 74 -10.75 -3.83 5.34
N LYS A 75 -11.33 -3.95 6.54
CA LYS A 75 -11.98 -5.18 7.00
C LYS A 75 -13.38 -5.29 6.37
N SER A 76 -13.69 -6.44 5.80
CA SER A 76 -15.01 -6.75 5.22
C SER A 76 -15.44 -8.18 5.57
N THR A 77 -16.65 -8.55 5.17
CA THR A 77 -17.20 -9.89 5.36
C THR A 77 -17.78 -10.45 4.08
N LEU A 78 -17.53 -11.74 3.80
CA LEU A 78 -18.22 -12.51 2.78
C LEU A 78 -19.40 -13.25 3.42
N GLU A 79 -20.57 -13.12 2.79
CA GLU A 79 -21.80 -13.86 3.14
C GLU A 79 -21.89 -15.19 2.39
#